data_AF-A0A0F9LV21-F1
#
_entry.id   AF-A0A0F9LV21-F1
#
_cell.length_a   1.000
_cell.length_b   1.000
_cell.length_c   1.000
_cell.angle_alpha   90.00
_cell.angle_beta   90.00
_cell.angle_gamma   90.00
#
_symmetry.space_group_name_H-M   'P 1'
#
loop_
_entity.id
_entity.type
_entity.pdbx_description
1 polymer ?
#
loop_
_entity_poly.entity_id
_entity_poly.type
_entity_poly.pdbx_seq_one_letter_code
_entity_poly.pdbx_strand_id
1 'polypeptide(L)'
;PTLYRSLGIYLPLITTNCAVLGLALFASLRGYSFIETLFFGVGTGVGFTLALVMMAGIREELQLGNVPKAMEGPAITLLVAGMMALAFMGFSGMVSV
;
A
#
# COMPACT_ATOMS: atom_id res chain seq x y z
N PRO A 1 -21.50 -13.16 -1.38
CA PRO A 1 -20.09 -13.60 -1.55
C PRO A 1 -19.27 -13.35 -0.27
N THR A 2 -18.47 -14.34 0.17
CA THR A 2 -17.69 -14.34 1.42
C THR A 2 -16.81 -13.09 1.57
N LEU A 3 -16.19 -12.65 0.48
CA LEU A 3 -15.34 -11.45 0.45
C LEU A 3 -16.10 -10.15 0.77
N TYR A 4 -17.34 -9.96 0.28
CA TYR A 4 -18.12 -8.74 0.54
C TYR A 4 -18.58 -8.62 2.01
N ARG A 5 -18.77 -9.77 2.70
CA ARG A 5 -19.06 -9.79 4.14
C ARG A 5 -17.83 -9.50 4.99
N SER A 6 -16.66 -9.99 4.59
CA SER A 6 -15.37 -9.69 5.26
C SER A 6 -14.88 -8.26 4.98
N LEU A 7 -15.23 -7.68 3.83
CA LEU A 7 -14.75 -6.38 3.35
C LEU A 7 -15.77 -5.23 3.56
N GLY A 8 -16.83 -5.46 4.36
CA GLY A 8 -17.98 -4.54 4.49
C GLY A 8 -17.60 -3.07 4.68
N ILE A 9 -16.99 -2.74 5.83
CA ILE A 9 -16.59 -1.35 6.18
C ILE A 9 -15.39 -0.87 5.33
N TYR A 10 -14.69 -1.79 4.67
CA TYR A 10 -13.51 -1.46 3.86
C TYR A 10 -13.87 -0.91 2.47
N LEU A 11 -15.09 -1.15 1.95
CA LEU A 11 -15.52 -0.57 0.66
C LEU A 11 -15.50 0.98 0.65
N PRO A 12 -16.09 1.67 1.65
CA PRO A 12 -15.96 3.12 1.80
C PRO A 12 -14.53 3.59 2.13
N LEU A 13 -13.70 2.71 2.69
CA LEU A 13 -12.30 3.02 3.01
C LEU A 13 -11.40 2.97 1.77
N ILE A 14 -11.81 2.25 0.72
CA ILE A 14 -11.10 2.25 -0.57
C ILE A 14 -11.28 3.60 -1.28
N THR A 15 -12.47 4.20 -1.22
CA THR A 15 -12.72 5.49 -1.90
C THR A 15 -12.01 6.66 -1.23
N THR A 16 -11.70 6.55 0.07
CA THR A 16 -10.92 7.53 0.83
C THR A 16 -9.44 7.17 0.96
N ASN A 17 -8.96 6.21 0.16
CA ASN A 17 -7.58 5.76 0.18
C ASN A 17 -6.61 6.84 -0.34
N CYS A 18 -5.54 7.10 0.41
CA CYS A 18 -4.55 8.13 0.09
C CYS A 18 -3.75 7.84 -1.20
N ALA A 19 -3.50 6.58 -1.53
CA ALA A 19 -2.80 6.22 -2.77
C ALA A 19 -3.68 6.45 -4.00
N VAL A 20 -4.98 6.14 -3.91
CA VAL A 20 -5.95 6.38 -5.00
C VAL A 20 -6.15 7.87 -5.24
N LEU A 21 -6.30 8.66 -4.18
CA LEU A 21 -6.37 10.12 -4.28
C LEU A 21 -5.08 10.70 -4.87
N GLY A 22 -3.92 10.23 -4.41
CA GLY A 22 -2.61 10.65 -4.93
C GLY A 22 -2.46 10.39 -6.42
N LEU A 23 -2.87 9.21 -6.89
CA LEU A 23 -2.87 8.89 -8.32
C LEU A 23 -3.67 9.90 -9.14
N ALA A 24 -4.90 10.20 -8.73
CA ALA A 24 -5.76 11.14 -9.45
C ALA A 24 -5.14 12.55 -9.51
N LEU A 25 -4.54 12.99 -8.40
CA LEU A 25 -3.84 14.28 -8.34
C LEU A 25 -2.61 14.30 -9.23
N PHE A 26 -1.75 13.29 -9.18
CA PHE A 26 -0.52 13.24 -9.98
C PHE A 26 -0.79 13.11 -11.49
N ALA A 27 -1.81 12.34 -11.88
CA ALA A 27 -2.21 12.24 -13.28
C ALA A 27 -2.65 13.61 -13.84
N SER A 28 -3.41 14.37 -13.04
CA SER A 28 -3.85 15.72 -13.40
C SER A 28 -2.71 16.73 -13.43
N LEU A 29 -1.86 16.75 -12.39
CA LEU A 29 -0.74 17.69 -12.28
C LEU A 29 0.33 17.49 -13.36
N ARG A 30 0.52 16.25 -13.84
CA ARG A 30 1.48 15.93 -14.90
C ARG A 30 0.89 16.01 -16.31
N GLY A 31 -0.40 16.27 -16.44
CA GLY A 31 -1.07 16.43 -17.75
C GLY A 31 -1.06 15.16 -18.61
N TYR A 32 -1.12 13.97 -17.99
CA TYR A 32 -1.09 12.71 -18.72
C TYR A 32 -2.31 12.54 -19.63
N SER A 33 -2.07 12.01 -20.83
CA SER A 33 -3.13 11.57 -21.74
C SER A 33 -3.88 10.36 -21.16
N PHE A 34 -5.01 10.00 -21.78
CA PHE A 34 -5.83 8.87 -21.33
C PHE A 34 -5.03 7.55 -21.26
N ILE A 35 -4.21 7.28 -22.28
CA ILE A 35 -3.41 6.06 -22.36
C ILE A 35 -2.31 6.05 -21.29
N GLU A 36 -1.61 7.16 -21.11
CA GLU A 36 -0.59 7.29 -20.06
C GLU A 36 -1.20 7.14 -18.67
N THR A 37 -2.36 7.74 -18.43
CA THR A 37 -3.08 7.64 -17.15
C THR A 37 -3.53 6.20 -16.87
N LEU A 38 -3.94 5.45 -17.91
CA LEU A 38 -4.31 4.05 -17.77
C LEU A 38 -3.11 3.20 -17.28
N PHE A 39 -1.96 3.33 -17.94
CA PHE A 39 -0.75 2.61 -17.54
C PHE A 39 -0.21 3.08 -16.18
N PHE A 40 -0.30 4.38 -15.88
CA PHE A 40 0.04 4.93 -14.56
C PHE A 40 -0.87 4.38 -13.45
N GLY A 41 -2.16 4.25 -13.74
CA GLY A 41 -3.17 3.56 -12.92
C GLY A 41 -2.79 2.13 -12.58
N VAL A 42 -2.56 1.33 -13.62
CA VAL A 42 -2.19 -0.08 -13.47
C VAL A 42 -0.87 -0.22 -12.72
N GLY A 43 0.15 0.56 -13.06
CA GLY A 43 1.46 0.53 -12.40
C GLY A 43 1.36 0.86 -10.91
N THR A 44 0.60 1.90 -10.55
CA THR A 44 0.37 2.27 -9.14
C THR A 44 -0.41 1.19 -8.40
N GLY A 45 -1.42 0.59 -9.02
CA GLY A 45 -2.19 -0.52 -8.45
C GLY A 45 -1.35 -1.77 -8.18
N VAL A 46 -0.48 -2.13 -9.12
CA VAL A 46 0.47 -3.25 -8.95
C VAL A 46 1.45 -2.97 -7.81
N GLY A 47 2.05 -1.77 -7.76
CA GLY A 47 2.96 -1.37 -6.69
C GLY A 47 2.30 -1.39 -5.31
N PHE A 48 1.07 -0.89 -5.21
CA PHE A 48 0.30 -0.91 -3.96
C PHE A 48 -0.06 -2.34 -3.52
N THR A 49 -0.43 -3.20 -4.48
CA THR A 49 -0.71 -4.62 -4.21
C THR A 49 0.53 -5.33 -3.68
N LEU A 50 1.69 -5.10 -4.30
CA LEU A 50 2.97 -5.66 -3.86
C LEU A 50 3.29 -5.24 -2.42
N ALA A 51 3.13 -3.96 -2.09
CA ALA A 51 3.34 -3.45 -0.74
C ALA A 51 2.40 -4.11 0.29
N LEU A 52 1.11 -4.27 -0.05
CA LEU A 52 0.16 -4.95 0.84
C LEU A 52 0.47 -6.43 1.04
N VAL A 53 0.86 -7.15 -0.02
CA VAL A 53 1.24 -8.56 0.07
C VAL A 53 2.47 -8.75 0.95
N MET A 54 3.50 -7.90 0.81
CA MET A 54 4.67 -7.94 1.69
C MET A 54 4.30 -7.66 3.16
N MET A 55 3.45 -6.65 3.40
CA MET A 55 2.99 -6.36 4.75
C MET A 55 2.19 -7.53 5.34
N ALA A 56 1.34 -8.18 4.55
CA ALA A 56 0.60 -9.35 4.98
C ALA A 56 1.53 -10.52 5.35
N GLY A 57 2.52 -10.82 4.50
CA GLY A 57 3.50 -11.88 4.77
C GLY A 57 4.32 -11.61 6.04
N ILE A 58 4.81 -10.38 6.24
CA ILE A 58 5.54 -10.02 7.47
C ILE A 58 4.64 -10.16 8.70
N ARG A 59 3.36 -9.79 8.59
CA ARG A 59 2.40 -9.92 9.70
C ARG A 59 2.10 -11.38 10.04
N GLU A 60 2.01 -12.26 9.04
CA GLU A 60 1.80 -13.70 9.26
C GLU A 60 2.99 -14.33 9.98
N GLU A 61 4.22 -13.99 9.59
CA GLU A 61 5.44 -14.42 10.28
C GLU A 61 5.49 -13.87 11.73
N LEU A 62 5.12 -12.61 11.94
CA LEU A 62 5.09 -12.00 13.28
C LEU A 62 4.03 -12.61 14.21
N GLN A 63 2.98 -13.23 13.68
CA GLN A 63 2.00 -13.95 14.50
C GLN A 63 2.58 -15.23 15.11
N LEU A 64 3.59 -15.82 14.48
CA LEU A 64 4.32 -16.98 14.99
C LEU A 64 5.52 -16.56 15.87
N GLY A 65 5.91 -15.27 15.81
CA GLY A 65 7.01 -14.70 16.56
C GLY A 65 6.68 -14.28 17.99
N ASN A 66 7.71 -14.09 18.80
CA ASN A 66 7.59 -13.59 20.18
C ASN A 66 7.52 -12.06 20.21
N VAL A 67 6.34 -11.49 19.94
CA VAL A 67 6.09 -10.06 20.07
C VAL A 67 5.68 -9.71 21.52
N PRO A 68 6.25 -8.67 22.14
CA PRO A 68 5.79 -8.23 23.47
C PRO A 68 4.32 -7.82 23.44
N LYS A 69 3.53 -8.26 24.42
CA LYS A 69 2.07 -7.99 24.50
C LYS A 69 1.69 -6.51 24.33
N ALA A 70 2.54 -5.59 24.78
CA ALA A 70 2.31 -4.15 24.67
C ALA A 70 2.43 -3.61 23.23
N MET A 71 3.07 -4.36 22.32
CA MET A 71 3.34 -3.94 20.93
C MET A 71 2.49 -4.71 19.90
N GLU A 72 1.67 -5.66 20.34
CA GLU A 72 0.82 -6.45 19.45
C GLU A 72 -0.20 -5.59 18.68
N GLY A 73 -0.57 -6.04 17.49
CA GLY A 73 -1.60 -5.38 16.67
C GLY A 73 -1.09 -4.14 15.92
N PRO A 74 -1.73 -2.95 16.07
CA PRO A 74 -1.39 -1.77 15.26
C PRO A 74 0.02 -1.24 15.46
N ALA A 75 0.57 -1.34 16.69
CA ALA A 75 1.86 -0.75 17.03
C ALA A 75 3.01 -1.41 16.25
N ILE A 76 3.12 -2.74 16.28
CA ILE A 76 4.13 -3.44 15.49
C ILE A 76 3.91 -3.31 13.98
N THR A 77 2.64 -3.25 13.54
CA THR A 77 2.32 -3.06 12.12
C THR A 77 2.85 -1.71 11.61
N LEU A 78 2.78 -0.65 12.43
CA LEU A 78 3.34 0.66 12.08
C LEU A 78 4.87 0.65 12.02
N LEU A 79 5.53 -0.09 12.91
CA LEU A 79 6.99 -0.25 12.89
C LEU A 79 7.44 -0.99 11.62
N VAL A 80 6.76 -2.07 11.27
CA VAL A 80 6.98 -2.80 10.01
C VAL A 80 6.77 -1.87 8.81
N ALA A 81 5.69 -1.07 8.79
CA ALA A 81 5.45 -0.11 7.73
C ALA A 81 6.60 0.90 7.58
N GLY A 82 7.16 1.38 8.71
CA GLY A 82 8.34 2.25 8.71
C GLY A 82 9.59 1.58 8.15
N MET A 83 9.86 0.33 8.54
CA MET A 83 10.99 -0.44 7.98
C MET A 83 10.81 -0.70 6.47
N MET A 84 9.60 -1.02 6.04
CA MET A 84 9.29 -1.17 4.62
C MET A 84 9.50 0.14 3.84
N ALA A 85 9.10 1.28 4.41
CA ALA A 85 9.34 2.58 3.80
C ALA A 85 10.84 2.89 3.63
N LEU A 86 11.65 2.57 4.64
CA LEU A 86 13.12 2.67 4.56
C LEU A 86 13.69 1.78 3.45
N ALA A 87 13.23 0.53 3.35
CA ALA A 87 13.66 -0.39 2.30
C ALA A 87 13.30 0.14 0.89
N PHE A 88 12.07 0.66 0.72
CA PHE A 88 11.64 1.22 -0.56
C PHE A 88 12.32 2.54 -0.92
N MET A 89 12.71 3.36 0.06
CA MET A 89 13.52 4.56 -0.21
C MET A 89 14.89 4.22 -0.82
N GLY A 90 15.40 3.00 -0.64
CA GLY A 90 16.60 2.53 -1.35
C GLY A 90 16.46 2.48 -2.88
N PHE A 91 15.22 2.44 -3.39
CA PHE A 91 14.92 2.53 -4.83
C PHE A 91 14.79 3.96 -5.33
N SER A 92 14.79 4.95 -4.43
CA SER A 92 14.76 6.37 -4.78
C SER A 92 16.02 6.73 -5.57
N GLY A 93 15.85 7.18 -6.81
CA GLY A 93 16.96 7.55 -7.71
C GLY A 93 17.34 6.51 -8.76
N MET A 94 16.70 5.33 -8.81
CA MET A 94 16.96 4.34 -9.87
C MET A 94 16.45 4.77 -11.26
N VAL A 95 15.45 5.64 -11.30
CA VAL A 95 14.88 6.18 -12.54
C VAL A 95 14.80 7.70 -12.37
N SER A 96 15.52 8.43 -13.22
CA SER A 96 15.33 9.87 -13.37
C SER A 96 14.03 10.09 -14.14
N VAL A 97 12.95 10.40 -13.42
CA VAL A 97 11.68 10.87 -13.99
C VAL A 97 11.72 12.38 -14.11
#